data_AF-A0A1R1PSG3-F1
#
_entry.id   AF-A0A1R1PSG3-F1
#
_cell.length_a   1.000
_cell.length_b   1.000
_cell.length_c   1.000
_cell.angle_alpha   90.00
_cell.angle_beta   90.00
_cell.angle_gamma   90.00
#
_symmetry.space_group_name_H-M   'P 1'
#
loop_
_entity.id
_entity.type
_entity.pdbx_description
1 polymer ?
#
loop_
_entity_poly.entity_id
_entity_poly.type
_entity_poly.pdbx_seq_one_letter_code
_entity_poly.pdbx_strand_id
1 'polypeptide(L)'
;MSDLVSESLSVLSKLRTESRNPQSMGIDTMSTKEMLTLLNNQDKTVPFAVESVLDDIIRAVDGIAERMAKGGRLLYFGAGTSGRLGVLDASECPPTYSTHPDQVVGVMAGGDEAIRSAKENVEDSVETGRADCAALNIRDVDTVVGIAASGRTPYVIGALDYAREQGALTIGLSTNSYSMLKEHSDILLSPDVGPEVVTGSTRMKSGTAQKLVLNMLSTGAMIKLGKTYSNLMVDFRPTNEKLRMRAPKIVREITNVSQEEALDVLSKCDGEVKVAIMSILAKVDPEKARNLLASNGGVLARAIGAARAANSTDTEHPVPVLMVTDGGGTNTRVLLLKLDGEVIGEGIVGSTNNSTVSIDVIVSRIEEAVAKAKGERRDLAIKKCWLGLAGMGEQTKRRELAEKLKHLAPEVTITSDVELFSSSLPKSTADSLSVSVIAGTGSSVLGALANGGIDVCGGWGPVLGDQGSGNALGTACIKAVSMDLEKAGPSTKMTDAVCAKWNAKKRLEFVNFIRSMTPEAQRIEISSLSKIVLECAYEQHDEIALKIVETEARCLANFIIALLKRNNAKSTDLALAGSVIVRSQQYRDTVLGHVRDAGFVINSCLLVDRPVTIAAKYLVASYNK
;
A
#
# COMPACT_ATOMS: atom_id res chain seq x y z
N MET A 1 -52.44 -6.35 11.53
CA MET A 1 -51.71 -7.20 10.57
C MET A 1 -51.39 -6.47 9.26
N SER A 2 -52.23 -5.59 8.72
CA SER A 2 -51.94 -4.88 7.46
C SER A 2 -50.74 -3.94 7.53
N ASP A 3 -50.55 -3.24 8.66
CA ASP A 3 -49.57 -2.15 8.74
C ASP A 3 -48.14 -2.65 9.00
N LEU A 4 -47.98 -3.66 9.85
CA LEU A 4 -46.69 -4.36 10.05
C LEU A 4 -46.22 -5.08 8.78
N VAL A 5 -47.15 -5.64 7.99
CA VAL A 5 -46.84 -6.31 6.72
C VAL A 5 -46.49 -5.28 5.65
N SER A 6 -47.19 -4.15 5.58
CA SER A 6 -46.89 -3.09 4.60
C SER A 6 -45.54 -2.41 4.88
N GLU A 7 -45.21 -2.18 6.15
CA GLU A 7 -43.93 -1.62 6.58
C GLU A 7 -42.77 -2.60 6.30
N SER A 8 -42.94 -3.89 6.64
CA SER A 8 -41.97 -4.95 6.34
C SER A 8 -41.73 -5.15 4.84
N LEU A 9 -42.78 -5.09 4.01
CA LEU A 9 -42.67 -5.16 2.54
C LEU A 9 -41.91 -3.96 1.97
N SER A 10 -42.12 -2.76 2.53
CA SER A 10 -41.41 -1.55 2.10
C SER A 10 -39.90 -1.62 2.40
N VAL A 11 -39.51 -2.24 3.52
CA VAL A 11 -38.11 -2.45 3.91
C VAL A 11 -37.44 -3.50 3.03
N LEU A 12 -38.08 -4.65 2.81
CA LEU A 12 -37.58 -5.73 1.94
C LEU A 12 -37.29 -5.24 0.53
N SER A 13 -38.15 -4.37 -0.03
CA SER A 13 -37.98 -3.83 -1.38
C SER A 13 -36.71 -2.98 -1.57
N LYS A 14 -36.11 -2.48 -0.48
CA LYS A 14 -34.87 -1.68 -0.49
C LYS A 14 -33.62 -2.53 -0.30
N LEU A 15 -33.75 -3.79 0.09
CA LEU A 15 -32.61 -4.68 0.32
C LEU A 15 -32.14 -5.27 -1.00
N ARG A 16 -30.87 -5.04 -1.35
CA ARG A 16 -30.31 -5.60 -2.59
C ARG A 16 -30.27 -7.13 -2.56
N THR A 17 -30.12 -7.73 -1.39
CA THR A 17 -30.12 -9.18 -1.18
C THR A 17 -31.44 -9.85 -1.58
N GLU A 18 -32.55 -9.11 -1.54
CA GLU A 18 -33.89 -9.57 -1.90
C GLU A 18 -34.32 -9.12 -3.31
N SER A 19 -33.50 -8.31 -3.98
CA SER A 19 -33.80 -7.83 -5.32
C SER A 19 -33.46 -8.87 -6.39
N ARG A 20 -34.24 -8.90 -7.48
CA ARG A 20 -34.01 -9.83 -8.59
C ARG A 20 -32.76 -9.45 -9.37
N ASN A 21 -31.94 -10.42 -9.75
CA ASN A 21 -30.79 -10.19 -10.61
C ASN A 21 -31.22 -10.13 -12.08
N PRO A 22 -31.01 -8.99 -12.78
CA PRO A 22 -31.44 -8.85 -14.18
C PRO A 22 -30.74 -9.82 -15.13
N GLN A 23 -29.55 -10.32 -14.76
CA GLN A 23 -28.77 -11.24 -15.59
C GLN A 23 -29.26 -12.70 -15.48
N SER A 24 -30.08 -13.04 -14.49
CA SER A 24 -30.59 -14.41 -14.26
C SER A 24 -32.11 -14.55 -14.44
N MET A 25 -32.76 -13.59 -15.09
CA MET A 25 -34.23 -13.56 -15.24
C MET A 25 -34.83 -14.83 -15.89
N GLY A 26 -34.08 -15.50 -16.77
CA GLY A 26 -34.48 -16.75 -17.44
C GLY A 26 -33.61 -17.96 -17.09
N ILE A 27 -32.99 -17.98 -15.91
CA ILE A 27 -32.03 -19.03 -15.51
C ILE A 27 -32.60 -20.45 -15.56
N ASP A 28 -33.90 -20.61 -15.35
CA ASP A 28 -34.66 -21.86 -15.40
C ASP A 28 -34.80 -22.44 -16.82
N THR A 29 -34.50 -21.65 -17.85
CA THR A 29 -34.55 -22.07 -19.27
C THR A 29 -33.19 -22.15 -19.95
N MET A 30 -32.12 -21.78 -19.23
CA MET A 30 -30.75 -21.83 -19.75
C MET A 30 -30.27 -23.28 -19.86
N SER A 31 -29.35 -23.54 -20.80
CA SER A 31 -28.61 -24.79 -20.76
C SER A 31 -27.75 -24.87 -19.49
N THR A 32 -27.41 -26.07 -19.05
CA THR A 32 -26.55 -26.27 -17.87
C THR A 32 -25.23 -25.49 -17.98
N LYS A 33 -24.63 -25.43 -19.17
CA LYS A 33 -23.38 -24.69 -19.40
C LYS A 33 -23.55 -23.19 -19.19
N GLU A 34 -24.61 -22.60 -19.73
CA GLU A 34 -24.90 -21.17 -19.58
C GLU A 34 -25.24 -20.82 -18.13
N MET A 35 -26.08 -21.63 -17.49
CA MET A 35 -26.43 -21.49 -16.07
C MET A 35 -25.17 -21.50 -15.18
N LEU A 36 -24.29 -22.49 -15.34
CA LEU A 36 -23.05 -22.58 -14.56
C LEU A 36 -22.05 -21.46 -14.90
N THR A 37 -22.01 -21.00 -16.15
CA THR A 37 -21.18 -19.86 -16.56
C THR A 37 -21.66 -18.57 -15.91
N LEU A 38 -22.98 -18.35 -15.86
CA LEU A 38 -23.58 -17.20 -15.20
C LEU A 38 -23.30 -17.21 -13.69
N LEU A 39 -23.47 -18.36 -13.02
CA LEU A 39 -23.13 -18.54 -11.61
C LEU A 39 -21.66 -18.17 -11.35
N ASN A 40 -20.73 -18.74 -12.11
CA ASN A 40 -19.31 -18.45 -11.96
C ASN A 40 -18.96 -16.97 -12.22
N ASN A 41 -19.62 -16.32 -13.20
CA ASN A 41 -19.40 -14.90 -13.45
C ASN A 41 -19.87 -14.02 -12.31
N GLN A 42 -20.93 -14.42 -11.59
CA GLN A 42 -21.39 -13.73 -10.39
C GLN A 42 -20.45 -13.97 -9.21
N ASP A 43 -19.91 -15.19 -9.04
CA ASP A 43 -18.92 -15.47 -7.99
C ASP A 43 -17.64 -14.63 -8.15
N LYS A 44 -17.20 -14.36 -9.39
CA LYS A 44 -16.04 -13.49 -9.67
C LYS A 44 -16.19 -12.07 -9.14
N THR A 45 -17.41 -11.60 -8.89
CA THR A 45 -17.62 -10.24 -8.36
C THR A 45 -17.41 -10.16 -6.86
N VAL A 46 -17.42 -11.30 -6.15
CA VAL A 46 -17.37 -11.35 -4.68
C VAL A 46 -16.05 -10.82 -4.11
N PRO A 47 -14.86 -11.20 -4.62
CA PRO A 47 -13.60 -10.66 -4.09
C PRO A 47 -13.50 -9.14 -4.22
N PHE A 48 -14.01 -8.54 -5.30
CA PHE A 48 -14.03 -7.08 -5.46
C PHE A 48 -14.95 -6.39 -4.46
N ALA A 49 -16.07 -7.03 -4.08
CA ALA A 49 -16.94 -6.51 -3.03
C ALA A 49 -16.28 -6.59 -1.64
N VAL A 50 -15.44 -7.60 -1.39
CA VAL A 50 -14.65 -7.70 -0.15
C VAL A 50 -13.51 -6.67 -0.14
N GLU A 51 -12.86 -6.45 -1.29
CA GLU A 51 -11.81 -5.45 -1.46
C GLU A 51 -12.29 -4.03 -1.10
N SER A 52 -13.53 -3.68 -1.45
CA SER A 52 -14.09 -2.35 -1.18
C SER A 52 -14.26 -2.01 0.32
N VAL A 53 -14.19 -3.01 1.20
CA VAL A 53 -14.29 -2.85 2.67
C VAL A 53 -12.99 -3.24 3.39
N LEU A 54 -11.88 -3.31 2.67
CA LEU A 54 -10.60 -3.79 3.21
C LEU A 54 -10.12 -2.93 4.39
N ASP A 55 -10.30 -1.60 4.34
CA ASP A 55 -9.92 -0.70 5.43
C ASP A 55 -10.66 -1.02 6.73
N ASP A 56 -11.93 -1.42 6.66
CA ASP A 56 -12.72 -1.82 7.82
C ASP A 56 -12.29 -3.20 8.35
N ILE A 57 -11.94 -4.12 7.44
CA ILE A 57 -11.36 -5.43 7.80
C ILE A 57 -10.01 -5.22 8.51
N ILE A 58 -9.17 -4.29 8.07
CA ILE A 58 -7.90 -3.94 8.72
C ILE A 58 -8.16 -3.49 10.16
N ARG A 59 -9.10 -2.55 10.36
CA ARG A 59 -9.47 -2.07 11.70
C ARG A 59 -10.01 -3.19 12.58
N ALA A 60 -10.82 -4.09 12.02
CA ALA A 60 -11.35 -5.25 12.72
C ALA A 60 -10.24 -6.23 13.15
N VAL A 61 -9.33 -6.59 12.25
CA VAL A 61 -8.19 -7.48 12.55
C VAL A 61 -7.31 -6.90 13.65
N ASP A 62 -7.03 -5.60 13.60
CA ASP A 62 -6.21 -4.92 14.60
C ASP A 62 -6.87 -4.94 15.99
N GLY A 63 -8.17 -4.63 16.06
CA GLY A 63 -8.93 -4.70 17.30
C GLY A 63 -9.04 -6.12 17.85
N ILE A 64 -9.27 -7.13 16.99
CA ILE A 64 -9.31 -8.54 17.40
C ILE A 64 -7.96 -8.97 17.98
N ALA A 65 -6.86 -8.68 17.29
CA ALA A 65 -5.52 -9.06 17.74
C ALA A 65 -5.16 -8.42 19.09
N GLU A 66 -5.49 -7.14 19.27
CA GLU A 66 -5.27 -6.43 20.55
C GLU A 66 -6.02 -7.08 21.71
N ARG A 67 -7.29 -7.41 21.51
CA ARG A 67 -8.19 -8.03 22.49
C ARG A 67 -7.74 -9.45 22.85
N MET A 68 -7.42 -10.26 21.85
CA MET A 68 -6.91 -11.62 22.05
C MET A 68 -5.55 -11.63 22.76
N ALA A 69 -4.67 -10.65 22.51
CA ALA A 69 -3.41 -10.51 23.23
C ALA A 69 -3.60 -10.24 24.74
N LYS A 70 -4.75 -9.69 25.14
CA LYS A 70 -5.17 -9.48 26.54
C LYS A 70 -5.92 -10.69 27.14
N GLY A 71 -5.97 -11.82 26.43
CA GLY A 71 -6.69 -13.03 26.86
C GLY A 71 -8.16 -13.06 26.48
N GLY A 72 -8.58 -12.21 25.54
CA GLY A 72 -9.91 -12.21 24.94
C GLY A 72 -10.15 -13.33 23.93
N ARG A 73 -11.43 -13.54 23.62
CA ARG A 73 -11.92 -14.51 22.61
C ARG A 73 -12.48 -13.80 21.38
N LEU A 74 -12.50 -14.48 20.24
CA LEU A 74 -13.21 -14.09 19.03
C LEU A 74 -14.49 -14.92 18.89
N LEU A 75 -15.66 -14.30 18.91
CA LEU A 75 -16.94 -14.98 19.02
C LEU A 75 -17.84 -14.58 17.86
N TYR A 76 -18.22 -15.54 17.02
CA TYR A 76 -19.11 -15.34 15.87
C TYR A 76 -20.55 -15.67 16.26
N PHE A 77 -21.50 -14.77 16.00
CA PHE A 77 -22.92 -15.00 16.24
C PHE A 77 -23.68 -14.86 14.92
N GLY A 78 -24.50 -15.86 14.58
CA GLY A 78 -25.31 -15.82 13.37
C GLY A 78 -26.41 -16.87 13.34
N ALA A 79 -27.34 -16.69 12.41
CA ALA A 79 -28.39 -17.66 12.11
C ALA A 79 -28.15 -18.31 10.73
N GLY A 80 -28.78 -19.47 10.49
CA GLY A 80 -28.77 -20.15 9.20
C GLY A 80 -27.36 -20.32 8.61
N THR A 81 -27.17 -19.93 7.35
CA THR A 81 -25.86 -20.03 6.67
C THR A 81 -24.78 -19.18 7.35
N SER A 82 -25.12 -17.97 7.81
CA SER A 82 -24.17 -17.07 8.46
C SER A 82 -23.62 -17.66 9.75
N GLY A 83 -24.49 -18.24 10.59
CA GLY A 83 -24.07 -18.97 11.78
C GLY A 83 -23.17 -20.18 11.47
N ARG A 84 -23.53 -20.97 10.45
CA ARG A 84 -22.72 -22.13 10.01
C ARG A 84 -21.32 -21.74 9.54
N LEU A 85 -21.20 -20.60 8.85
CA LEU A 85 -19.90 -20.10 8.40
C LEU A 85 -19.03 -19.63 9.58
N GLY A 86 -19.64 -19.04 10.61
CA GLY A 86 -18.95 -18.73 11.87
C GLY A 86 -18.42 -20.00 12.56
N VAL A 87 -19.25 -21.04 12.65
CA VAL A 87 -18.83 -22.35 13.19
C VAL A 87 -17.71 -22.96 12.36
N LEU A 88 -17.78 -22.88 11.02
CA LEU A 88 -16.76 -23.40 10.11
C LEU A 88 -15.40 -22.73 10.37
N ASP A 89 -15.33 -21.40 10.33
CA ASP A 89 -14.07 -20.67 10.54
C ASP A 89 -13.48 -20.91 11.94
N ALA A 90 -14.32 -20.91 12.98
CA ALA A 90 -13.93 -21.24 14.34
C ALA A 90 -13.33 -22.65 14.45
N SER A 91 -13.96 -23.66 13.82
CA SER A 91 -13.51 -25.05 13.86
C SER A 91 -12.15 -25.28 13.18
N GLU A 92 -11.77 -24.42 12.25
CA GLU A 92 -10.50 -24.48 11.53
C GLU A 92 -9.35 -23.83 12.31
N CYS A 93 -9.64 -23.01 13.32
CA CYS A 93 -8.62 -22.33 14.11
C CYS A 93 -7.74 -23.29 14.95
N PRO A 94 -8.28 -24.25 15.74
CA PRO A 94 -7.46 -25.20 16.48
C PRO A 94 -6.50 -26.04 15.62
N PRO A 95 -6.92 -26.70 14.53
CA PRO A 95 -6.00 -27.49 13.71
C PRO A 95 -4.99 -26.65 12.90
N THR A 96 -5.28 -25.35 12.68
CA THR A 96 -4.44 -24.44 11.88
C THR A 96 -3.48 -23.62 12.75
N TYR A 97 -3.89 -23.16 13.92
CA TYR A 97 -3.09 -22.23 14.74
C TYR A 97 -2.83 -22.76 16.16
N SER A 98 -3.23 -24.01 16.42
CA SER A 98 -3.18 -24.67 17.73
C SER A 98 -3.77 -23.80 18.84
N THR A 99 -4.85 -23.11 18.51
CA THR A 99 -5.62 -22.33 19.47
C THR A 99 -6.39 -23.27 20.38
N HIS A 100 -6.67 -22.82 21.60
CA HIS A 100 -7.66 -23.50 22.44
C HIS A 100 -9.04 -23.41 21.73
N PRO A 101 -9.89 -24.45 21.78
CA PRO A 101 -11.22 -24.41 21.16
C PRO A 101 -12.08 -23.20 21.60
N ASP A 102 -11.88 -22.71 22.83
CA ASP A 102 -12.62 -21.57 23.36
C ASP A 102 -12.09 -20.19 22.92
N GLN A 103 -10.97 -20.13 22.19
CA GLN A 103 -10.41 -18.85 21.74
C GLN A 103 -11.13 -18.26 20.52
N VAL A 104 -11.66 -19.12 19.65
CA VAL A 104 -12.47 -18.74 18.50
C VAL A 104 -13.70 -19.63 18.48
N VAL A 105 -14.89 -19.06 18.67
CA VAL A 105 -16.13 -19.82 18.86
C VAL A 105 -17.19 -19.34 17.89
N GLY A 106 -17.88 -20.27 17.22
CA GLY A 106 -19.08 -19.99 16.46
C GLY A 106 -20.33 -20.34 17.24
N VAL A 107 -21.26 -19.40 17.37
CA VAL A 107 -22.52 -19.52 18.09
C VAL A 107 -23.66 -19.37 17.08
N MET A 108 -24.51 -20.39 17.05
CA MET A 108 -25.65 -20.45 16.13
C MET A 108 -26.97 -20.24 16.86
N ALA A 109 -27.83 -19.39 16.28
CA ALA A 109 -29.23 -19.32 16.68
C ALA A 109 -29.86 -20.72 16.56
N GLY A 110 -30.45 -21.21 17.66
CA GLY A 110 -31.03 -22.56 17.74
C GLY A 110 -30.07 -23.69 18.17
N GLY A 111 -28.82 -23.35 18.50
CA GLY A 111 -27.81 -24.26 19.06
C GLY A 111 -27.22 -25.27 18.06
N ASP A 112 -26.49 -26.26 18.56
CA ASP A 112 -25.76 -27.25 17.74
C ASP A 112 -26.63 -28.02 16.74
N GLU A 113 -27.89 -28.29 17.08
CA GLU A 113 -28.83 -28.94 16.15
C GLU A 113 -29.04 -28.11 14.86
N ALA A 114 -28.95 -26.78 14.95
CA ALA A 114 -29.12 -25.86 13.83
C ALA A 114 -28.01 -25.97 12.78
N ILE A 115 -26.87 -26.58 13.13
CA ILE A 115 -25.75 -26.84 12.22
C ILE A 115 -26.23 -27.74 11.07
N ARG A 116 -26.95 -28.82 11.38
CA ARG A 116 -27.38 -29.83 10.38
C ARG A 116 -28.81 -29.62 9.89
N SER A 117 -29.69 -29.11 10.75
CA SER A 117 -31.11 -28.97 10.44
C SER A 117 -31.53 -27.52 10.63
N ALA A 118 -32.19 -26.91 9.63
CA ALA A 118 -32.71 -25.56 9.81
C ALA A 118 -33.79 -25.56 10.93
N LYS A 119 -33.69 -24.62 11.86
CA LYS A 119 -34.74 -24.31 12.82
C LYS A 119 -35.38 -22.99 12.40
N GLU A 120 -36.68 -23.01 12.14
CA GLU A 120 -37.41 -21.79 11.76
C GLU A 120 -37.67 -20.91 13.00
N ASN A 121 -37.76 -19.59 12.80
CA ASN A 121 -38.10 -18.56 13.80
C ASN A 121 -37.11 -18.35 14.96
N VAL A 122 -35.99 -19.07 15.03
CA VAL A 122 -34.95 -18.84 16.06
C VAL A 122 -34.14 -17.56 15.80
N GLU A 123 -34.13 -17.08 14.56
CA GLU A 123 -33.39 -15.89 14.15
C GLU A 123 -34.11 -14.57 14.51
N ASP A 124 -35.40 -14.65 14.85
CA ASP A 124 -36.29 -13.51 15.12
C ASP A 124 -36.35 -13.11 16.61
N SER A 125 -35.47 -13.64 17.47
CA SER A 125 -35.45 -13.33 18.91
C SER A 125 -34.18 -12.57 19.32
N VAL A 126 -34.35 -11.32 19.73
CA VAL A 126 -33.29 -10.48 20.34
C VAL A 126 -32.83 -11.11 21.67
N GLU A 127 -33.78 -11.58 22.48
CA GLU A 127 -33.55 -12.12 23.82
C GLU A 127 -32.66 -13.36 23.77
N THR A 128 -32.84 -14.21 22.76
CA THR A 128 -32.03 -15.43 22.61
C THR A 128 -30.57 -15.08 22.32
N GLY A 129 -30.31 -14.09 21.45
CA GLY A 129 -28.94 -13.62 21.18
C GLY A 129 -28.26 -13.06 22.43
N ARG A 130 -29.00 -12.28 23.23
CA ARG A 130 -28.52 -11.78 24.53
C ARG A 130 -28.23 -12.92 25.51
N ALA A 131 -29.12 -13.90 25.60
CA ALA A 131 -28.99 -15.05 26.50
C ALA A 131 -27.77 -15.92 26.16
N ASP A 132 -27.51 -16.16 24.87
CA ASP A 132 -26.33 -16.92 24.43
C ASP A 132 -25.02 -16.17 24.76
N CYS A 133 -24.99 -14.86 24.58
CA CYS A 133 -23.86 -14.04 25.05
C CYS A 133 -23.69 -14.14 26.58
N ALA A 134 -24.78 -14.02 27.35
CA ALA A 134 -24.72 -14.13 28.81
C ALA A 134 -24.19 -15.51 29.25
N ALA A 135 -24.64 -16.61 28.63
CA ALA A 135 -24.19 -17.96 28.92
C ALA A 135 -22.69 -18.15 28.66
N LEU A 136 -22.14 -17.46 27.66
CA LEU A 136 -20.70 -17.46 27.34
C LEU A 136 -19.86 -16.52 28.20
N ASN A 137 -20.50 -15.77 29.13
CA ASN A 137 -19.85 -14.77 29.97
C ASN A 137 -18.97 -13.81 29.15
N ILE A 138 -19.56 -13.09 28.18
CA ILE A 138 -18.84 -12.07 27.40
C ILE A 138 -18.17 -11.06 28.34
N ARG A 139 -16.89 -10.77 28.07
CA ARG A 139 -16.10 -9.78 28.80
C ARG A 139 -15.71 -8.62 27.88
N ASP A 140 -15.30 -7.52 28.49
CA ASP A 140 -14.76 -6.34 27.81
C ASP A 140 -13.54 -6.64 26.92
N VAL A 141 -12.75 -7.65 27.26
CA VAL A 141 -11.62 -8.11 26.46
C VAL A 141 -12.01 -9.00 25.27
N ASP A 142 -13.26 -9.43 25.15
CA ASP A 142 -13.70 -10.27 24.02
C ASP A 142 -14.05 -9.41 22.78
N THR A 143 -14.10 -10.06 21.62
CA THR A 143 -14.65 -9.49 20.38
C THR A 143 -15.84 -10.32 19.92
N VAL A 144 -16.96 -9.66 19.66
CA VAL A 144 -18.20 -10.26 19.16
C VAL A 144 -18.45 -9.80 17.73
N VAL A 145 -18.57 -10.76 16.82
CA VAL A 145 -18.86 -10.52 15.40
C VAL A 145 -20.25 -11.06 15.08
N GLY A 146 -21.18 -10.15 14.80
CA GLY A 146 -22.54 -10.48 14.41
C GLY A 146 -22.67 -10.62 12.89
N ILE A 147 -23.11 -11.77 12.39
CA ILE A 147 -23.13 -12.11 10.97
C ILE A 147 -24.57 -12.27 10.48
N ALA A 148 -25.01 -11.37 9.61
CA ALA A 148 -26.32 -11.43 8.97
C ALA A 148 -26.28 -10.83 7.57
N ALA A 149 -26.49 -11.63 6.52
CA ALA A 149 -26.50 -11.15 5.13
C ALA A 149 -27.50 -10.01 4.91
N SER A 150 -28.69 -10.12 5.53
CA SER A 150 -29.76 -9.12 5.48
C SER A 150 -29.41 -7.82 6.24
N GLY A 151 -28.44 -7.87 7.16
CA GLY A 151 -28.05 -6.74 8.01
C GLY A 151 -29.06 -6.38 9.11
N ARG A 152 -30.06 -7.25 9.39
CA ARG A 152 -31.18 -6.92 10.30
C ARG A 152 -31.68 -8.05 11.20
N THR A 153 -31.00 -9.20 11.22
CA THR A 153 -31.47 -10.38 11.96
C THR A 153 -31.55 -10.11 13.47
N PRO A 154 -32.73 -10.18 14.12
CA PRO A 154 -32.91 -9.81 15.52
C PRO A 154 -31.99 -10.55 16.52
N TYR A 155 -31.76 -11.85 16.33
CA TYR A 155 -30.81 -12.62 17.13
C TYR A 155 -29.40 -12.00 17.14
N VAL A 156 -28.93 -11.56 15.97
CA VAL A 156 -27.60 -10.96 15.81
C VAL A 156 -27.54 -9.58 16.45
N ILE A 157 -28.60 -8.79 16.32
CA ILE A 157 -28.72 -7.48 16.97
C ILE A 157 -28.65 -7.64 18.49
N GLY A 158 -29.41 -8.58 19.07
CA GLY A 158 -29.38 -8.84 20.50
C GLY A 158 -27.99 -9.24 21.02
N ALA A 159 -27.27 -10.08 20.29
CA ALA A 159 -25.90 -10.47 20.64
C ALA A 159 -24.94 -9.27 20.63
N LEU A 160 -25.01 -8.43 19.60
CA LEU A 160 -24.17 -7.22 19.48
C LEU A 160 -24.46 -6.21 20.59
N ASP A 161 -25.75 -5.93 20.87
CA ASP A 161 -26.14 -4.99 21.92
C ASP A 161 -25.64 -5.45 23.31
N TYR A 162 -25.82 -6.74 23.63
CA TYR A 162 -25.30 -7.29 24.89
C TYR A 162 -23.78 -7.16 24.98
N ALA A 163 -23.06 -7.51 23.91
CA ALA A 163 -21.60 -7.42 23.88
C ALA A 163 -21.11 -5.99 24.09
N ARG A 164 -21.78 -5.02 23.45
CA ARG A 164 -21.51 -3.59 23.60
C ARG A 164 -21.71 -3.12 25.04
N GLU A 165 -22.79 -3.56 25.70
CA GLU A 165 -23.06 -3.26 27.11
C GLU A 165 -21.95 -3.80 28.04
N GLN A 166 -21.33 -4.94 27.69
CA GLN A 166 -20.20 -5.50 28.43
C GLN A 166 -18.85 -4.85 28.06
N GLY A 167 -18.82 -3.89 27.14
CA GLY A 167 -17.59 -3.21 26.69
C GLY A 167 -16.71 -4.02 25.73
N ALA A 168 -17.24 -5.13 25.20
CA ALA A 168 -16.56 -5.92 24.18
C ALA A 168 -16.48 -5.15 22.85
N LEU A 169 -15.49 -5.47 22.01
CA LEU A 169 -15.45 -4.93 20.65
C LEU A 169 -16.58 -5.57 19.83
N THR A 170 -17.40 -4.76 19.18
CA THR A 170 -18.54 -5.24 18.38
C THR A 170 -18.33 -5.01 16.88
N ILE A 171 -18.49 -6.06 16.09
CA ILE A 171 -18.31 -6.02 14.63
C ILE A 171 -19.57 -6.57 13.95
N GLY A 172 -20.20 -5.79 13.08
CA GLY A 172 -21.31 -6.24 12.26
C GLY A 172 -20.84 -6.67 10.86
N LEU A 173 -21.21 -7.86 10.39
CA LEU A 173 -20.92 -8.35 9.04
C LEU A 173 -22.21 -8.56 8.25
N SER A 174 -22.42 -7.69 7.26
CA SER A 174 -23.57 -7.65 6.36
C SER A 174 -23.12 -7.71 4.91
N THR A 175 -23.98 -8.15 3.98
CA THR A 175 -23.67 -8.09 2.54
C THR A 175 -24.59 -7.13 1.80
N ASN A 176 -25.21 -6.25 2.57
CA ASN A 176 -26.12 -5.22 2.12
C ASN A 176 -25.63 -3.86 2.59
N SER A 177 -25.51 -2.92 1.65
CA SER A 177 -25.01 -1.55 1.84
C SER A 177 -25.86 -0.73 2.83
N TYR A 178 -27.12 -1.11 3.05
CA TYR A 178 -27.98 -0.58 4.10
C TYR A 178 -28.20 -1.65 5.17
N SER A 179 -27.42 -1.60 6.25
CA SER A 179 -27.44 -2.56 7.34
C SER A 179 -27.79 -1.88 8.66
N MET A 180 -28.78 -2.41 9.38
CA MET A 180 -29.10 -1.95 10.74
C MET A 180 -27.99 -2.30 11.73
N LEU A 181 -27.16 -3.31 11.43
CA LEU A 181 -26.01 -3.66 12.27
C LEU A 181 -25.06 -2.49 12.52
N LYS A 182 -25.06 -1.46 11.66
CA LYS A 182 -24.27 -0.24 11.84
C LYS A 182 -24.55 0.46 13.17
N GLU A 183 -25.80 0.43 13.62
CA GLU A 183 -26.24 1.10 14.86
C GLU A 183 -25.87 0.30 16.11
N HIS A 184 -25.57 -0.99 15.93
CA HIS A 184 -25.31 -1.96 17.00
C HIS A 184 -23.83 -2.39 17.07
N SER A 185 -22.98 -1.91 16.15
CA SER A 185 -21.56 -2.32 16.07
C SER A 185 -20.59 -1.13 16.00
N ASP A 186 -19.39 -1.32 16.53
CA ASP A 186 -18.30 -0.34 16.44
C ASP A 186 -17.68 -0.30 15.04
N ILE A 187 -17.65 -1.46 14.38
CA ILE A 187 -17.13 -1.63 13.03
C ILE A 187 -18.16 -2.39 12.19
N LEU A 188 -18.63 -1.78 11.10
CA LEU A 188 -19.47 -2.44 10.11
C LEU A 188 -18.61 -2.91 8.93
N LEU A 189 -18.66 -4.20 8.63
CA LEU A 189 -18.11 -4.82 7.43
C LEU A 189 -19.29 -5.08 6.47
N SER A 190 -19.34 -4.35 5.36
CA SER A 190 -20.50 -4.38 4.45
C SER A 190 -20.13 -4.59 2.97
N PRO A 191 -19.51 -5.73 2.59
CA PRO A 191 -19.25 -6.05 1.18
C PRO A 191 -20.57 -6.22 0.39
N ASP A 192 -20.95 -5.21 -0.39
CA ASP A 192 -22.18 -5.24 -1.21
C ASP A 192 -21.98 -6.13 -2.45
N VAL A 193 -22.51 -7.35 -2.39
CA VAL A 193 -22.40 -8.34 -3.47
C VAL A 193 -23.51 -8.21 -4.52
N GLY A 194 -24.44 -7.27 -4.36
CA GLY A 194 -25.61 -7.09 -5.22
C GLY A 194 -26.62 -8.26 -5.16
N PRO A 195 -27.58 -8.31 -6.10
CA PRO A 195 -28.62 -9.33 -6.12
C PRO A 195 -28.07 -10.74 -6.39
N GLU A 196 -28.60 -11.73 -5.68
CA GLU A 196 -28.24 -13.14 -5.86
C GLU A 196 -28.78 -13.70 -7.18
N VAL A 197 -28.12 -14.74 -7.71
CA VAL A 197 -28.55 -15.38 -8.97
C VAL A 197 -29.93 -16.00 -8.82
N VAL A 198 -30.18 -16.66 -7.69
CA VAL A 198 -31.51 -17.04 -7.24
C VAL A 198 -31.93 -16.01 -6.20
N THR A 199 -32.96 -15.23 -6.49
CA THR A 199 -33.45 -14.13 -5.65
C THR A 199 -33.60 -14.57 -4.18
N GLY A 200 -33.01 -13.82 -3.25
CA GLY A 200 -33.05 -14.11 -1.81
C GLY A 200 -32.15 -15.26 -1.34
N SER A 201 -31.52 -16.03 -2.23
CA SER A 201 -30.64 -17.15 -1.87
C SER A 201 -29.24 -16.68 -1.43
N THR A 202 -29.19 -15.95 -0.32
CA THR A 202 -27.96 -15.35 0.26
C THR A 202 -26.91 -16.38 0.69
N ARG A 203 -27.22 -17.67 0.70
CA ARG A 203 -26.21 -18.74 0.86
C ARG A 203 -25.14 -18.78 -0.26
N MET A 204 -25.34 -18.01 -1.33
CA MET A 204 -24.49 -17.97 -2.52
C MET A 204 -23.42 -16.88 -2.39
N LYS A 205 -23.52 -15.75 -3.10
CA LYS A 205 -22.47 -14.72 -3.07
C LYS A 205 -22.28 -14.14 -1.69
N SER A 206 -23.36 -13.89 -0.97
CA SER A 206 -23.29 -13.33 0.38
C SER A 206 -22.58 -14.28 1.34
N GLY A 207 -22.91 -15.58 1.31
CA GLY A 207 -22.19 -16.62 2.05
C GLY A 207 -20.70 -16.71 1.68
N THR A 208 -20.37 -16.62 0.40
CA THR A 208 -18.98 -16.59 -0.07
C THR A 208 -18.24 -15.36 0.47
N ALA A 209 -18.84 -14.17 0.40
CA ALA A 209 -18.25 -12.95 0.95
C ALA A 209 -18.01 -13.06 2.45
N GLN A 210 -19.00 -13.57 3.19
CA GLN A 210 -18.88 -13.82 4.63
C GLN A 210 -17.71 -14.77 4.94
N LYS A 211 -17.60 -15.88 4.21
CA LYS A 211 -16.47 -16.82 4.37
C LYS A 211 -15.12 -16.12 4.16
N LEU A 212 -14.97 -15.34 3.09
CA LEU A 212 -13.72 -14.63 2.80
C LEU A 212 -13.37 -13.65 3.92
N VAL A 213 -14.34 -12.86 4.39
CA VAL A 213 -14.13 -11.92 5.49
C VAL A 213 -13.74 -12.64 6.77
N LEU A 214 -14.47 -13.69 7.18
CA LEU A 214 -14.16 -14.46 8.40
C LEU A 214 -12.75 -15.04 8.36
N ASN A 215 -12.36 -15.62 7.21
CA ASN A 215 -11.00 -16.13 7.02
C ASN A 215 -9.94 -15.03 7.13
N MET A 216 -10.22 -13.81 6.67
CA MET A 216 -9.32 -12.66 6.83
C MET A 216 -9.24 -12.21 8.30
N LEU A 217 -10.37 -12.20 9.03
CA LEU A 217 -10.40 -11.85 10.44
C LEU A 217 -9.57 -12.83 11.28
N SER A 218 -9.87 -14.12 11.19
CA SER A 218 -9.18 -15.16 11.95
C SER A 218 -7.71 -15.27 11.57
N THR A 219 -7.40 -15.38 10.27
CA THR A 219 -6.01 -15.50 9.79
C THR A 219 -5.19 -14.26 10.09
N GLY A 220 -5.74 -13.06 9.84
CA GLY A 220 -5.06 -11.80 10.14
C GLY A 220 -4.73 -11.66 11.63
N ALA A 221 -5.69 -11.95 12.51
CA ALA A 221 -5.46 -11.92 13.95
C ALA A 221 -4.39 -12.93 14.39
N MET A 222 -4.43 -14.17 13.88
CA MET A 222 -3.47 -15.22 14.23
C MET A 222 -2.06 -14.89 13.74
N ILE A 223 -1.91 -14.28 12.55
CA ILE A 223 -0.63 -13.77 12.07
C ILE A 223 -0.08 -12.69 13.02
N LYS A 224 -0.92 -11.71 13.43
CA LYS A 224 -0.51 -10.64 14.37
C LYS A 224 -0.13 -11.18 15.75
N LEU A 225 -0.78 -12.25 16.20
CA LEU A 225 -0.46 -12.96 17.45
C LEU A 225 0.75 -13.91 17.31
N GLY A 226 1.44 -13.89 16.17
CA GLY A 226 2.68 -14.64 15.96
C GLY A 226 2.47 -16.14 15.74
N LYS A 227 1.28 -16.59 15.35
CA LYS A 227 1.02 -18.01 15.04
C LYS A 227 1.77 -18.50 13.79
N THR A 228 2.24 -17.56 12.97
CA THR A 228 3.03 -17.81 11.76
C THR A 228 4.41 -17.16 11.83
N TYR A 229 5.31 -17.60 10.94
CA TYR A 229 6.57 -16.93 10.63
C TYR A 229 6.78 -17.01 9.13
N SER A 230 7.01 -15.87 8.48
CA SER A 230 6.82 -15.76 7.03
C SER A 230 5.40 -16.27 6.67
N ASN A 231 5.28 -17.15 5.69
CA ASN A 231 4.07 -17.85 5.32
C ASN A 231 3.94 -19.27 5.94
N LEU A 232 4.79 -19.60 6.93
CA LEU A 232 4.78 -20.91 7.58
C LEU A 232 4.03 -20.86 8.91
N MET A 233 3.15 -21.82 9.12
CA MET A 233 2.49 -22.10 10.39
C MET A 233 3.51 -22.74 11.34
N VAL A 234 3.97 -21.99 12.34
CA VAL A 234 5.05 -22.42 13.25
C VAL A 234 4.56 -22.68 14.67
N ASP A 235 3.31 -22.33 14.98
CA ASP A 235 2.73 -22.51 16.31
C ASP A 235 1.80 -23.72 16.34
N PHE A 236 2.38 -24.91 16.22
CA PHE A 236 1.65 -26.16 16.36
C PHE A 236 2.42 -27.25 17.10
N ARG A 237 1.66 -28.21 17.65
CA ARG A 237 2.22 -29.42 18.26
C ARG A 237 2.06 -30.63 17.32
N PRO A 238 3.10 -31.47 17.15
CA PRO A 238 3.06 -32.62 16.27
C PRO A 238 2.27 -33.80 16.88
N THR A 239 0.95 -33.67 16.95
CA THR A 239 0.04 -34.65 17.59
C THR A 239 -0.34 -35.82 16.69
N ASN A 240 -0.19 -35.69 15.37
CA ASN A 240 -0.45 -36.76 14.39
C ASN A 240 0.76 -36.94 13.45
N GLU A 241 0.76 -38.04 12.69
CA GLU A 241 1.86 -38.41 11.79
C GLU A 241 2.22 -37.30 10.79
N LYS A 242 1.22 -36.69 10.15
CA LYS A 242 1.41 -35.57 9.23
C LYS A 242 2.14 -34.40 9.89
N LEU A 243 1.76 -34.04 11.12
CA LEU A 243 2.39 -32.95 11.85
C LEU A 243 3.80 -33.32 12.38
N ARG A 244 4.02 -34.58 12.77
CA ARG A 244 5.35 -35.11 13.14
C ARG A 244 6.34 -35.05 11.97
N MET A 245 5.88 -35.28 10.75
CA MET A 245 6.70 -35.13 9.54
C MET A 245 6.91 -33.66 9.16
N ARG A 246 5.90 -32.81 9.40
CA ARG A 246 5.95 -31.38 9.06
C ARG A 246 6.89 -30.58 9.97
N ALA A 247 6.89 -30.85 11.27
CA ALA A 247 7.69 -30.13 12.26
C ALA A 247 9.20 -30.04 11.91
N PRO A 248 9.94 -31.15 11.70
CA PRO A 248 11.36 -31.07 11.37
C PRO A 248 11.59 -30.43 10.00
N LYS A 249 10.66 -30.59 9.04
CA LYS A 249 10.76 -29.91 7.73
C LYS A 249 10.75 -28.40 7.89
N ILE A 250 9.81 -27.86 8.66
CA ILE A 250 9.68 -26.41 8.92
C ILE A 250 10.91 -25.88 9.68
N VAL A 251 11.37 -26.60 10.71
CA VAL A 251 12.57 -26.20 11.47
C VAL A 251 13.77 -26.10 10.53
N ARG A 252 14.01 -27.11 9.67
CA ARG A 252 15.11 -27.09 8.69
C ARG A 252 14.98 -25.96 7.69
N GLU A 253 13.78 -25.74 7.16
CA GLU A 253 13.53 -24.71 6.15
C GLU A 253 13.81 -23.30 6.68
N ILE A 254 13.57 -23.05 7.97
CA ILE A 254 13.81 -21.75 8.59
C ILE A 254 15.24 -21.60 9.10
N THR A 255 15.86 -22.67 9.61
CA THR A 255 17.13 -22.61 10.34
C THR A 255 18.34 -23.15 9.59
N ASN A 256 18.12 -23.82 8.45
CA ASN A 256 19.14 -24.49 7.63
C ASN A 256 19.94 -25.59 8.35
N VAL A 257 19.44 -26.14 9.46
CA VAL A 257 20.07 -27.27 10.15
C VAL A 257 19.80 -28.61 9.45
N SER A 258 20.56 -29.63 9.85
CA SER A 258 20.33 -31.01 9.39
C SER A 258 19.01 -31.58 9.92
N GLN A 259 18.52 -32.67 9.31
CA GLN A 259 17.31 -33.33 9.80
C GLN A 259 17.49 -33.95 11.18
N GLU A 260 18.67 -34.50 11.46
CA GLU A 260 19.00 -35.08 12.77
C GLU A 260 19.01 -34.00 13.85
N GLU A 261 19.63 -32.85 13.58
CA GLU A 261 19.66 -31.71 14.50
C GLU A 261 18.26 -31.13 14.73
N ALA A 262 17.45 -30.99 13.68
CA ALA A 262 16.07 -30.53 13.83
C ALA A 262 15.24 -31.46 14.72
N LEU A 263 15.40 -32.78 14.57
CA LEU A 263 14.71 -33.77 15.39
C LEU A 263 15.19 -33.74 16.85
N ASP A 264 16.49 -33.63 17.07
CA ASP A 264 17.09 -33.53 18.42
C ASP A 264 16.60 -32.28 19.16
N VAL A 265 16.65 -31.10 18.51
CA VAL A 265 16.16 -29.86 19.13
C VAL A 265 14.65 -29.89 19.36
N LEU A 266 13.87 -30.41 18.41
CA LEU A 266 12.42 -30.58 18.62
C LEU A 266 12.12 -31.48 19.81
N SER A 267 12.88 -32.55 20.01
CA SER A 267 12.76 -33.43 21.18
C SER A 267 13.05 -32.67 22.48
N LYS A 268 14.12 -31.87 22.52
CA LYS A 268 14.48 -31.01 23.67
C LYS A 268 13.48 -29.90 23.95
N CYS A 269 12.69 -29.49 22.96
CA CYS A 269 11.67 -28.45 23.07
C CYS A 269 10.26 -29.03 23.23
N ASP A 270 10.10 -30.29 23.61
CA ASP A 270 8.79 -30.95 23.80
C ASP A 270 7.89 -30.91 22.55
N GLY A 271 8.50 -30.88 21.36
CA GLY A 271 7.82 -30.76 20.08
C GLY A 271 7.33 -29.34 19.73
N GLU A 272 7.66 -28.33 20.53
CA GLU A 272 7.31 -26.94 20.26
C GLU A 272 8.16 -26.37 19.11
N VAL A 273 7.58 -26.32 17.90
CA VAL A 273 8.28 -25.91 16.67
C VAL A 273 8.84 -24.49 16.78
N LYS A 274 8.04 -23.55 17.30
CA LYS A 274 8.46 -22.15 17.48
C LYS A 274 9.64 -22.00 18.45
N VAL A 275 9.64 -22.76 19.55
CA VAL A 275 10.72 -22.77 20.55
C VAL A 275 11.97 -23.42 19.96
N ALA A 276 11.83 -24.51 19.21
CA ALA A 276 12.94 -25.17 18.54
C ALA A 276 13.65 -24.25 17.54
N ILE A 277 12.89 -23.54 16.70
CA ILE A 277 13.45 -22.55 15.77
C ILE A 277 14.20 -21.46 16.53
N MET A 278 13.58 -20.92 17.59
CA MET A 278 14.18 -19.85 18.38
C MET A 278 15.46 -20.31 19.09
N SER A 279 15.46 -21.53 19.66
CA SER A 279 16.61 -22.13 20.34
C SER A 279 17.81 -22.26 19.39
N ILE A 280 17.58 -22.72 18.15
CA ILE A 280 18.62 -22.83 17.12
C ILE A 280 19.14 -21.44 16.72
N LEU A 281 18.24 -20.53 16.35
CA LEU A 281 18.65 -19.23 15.80
C LEU A 281 19.33 -18.32 16.83
N ALA A 282 18.90 -18.38 18.09
CA ALA A 282 19.50 -17.60 19.17
C ALA A 282 20.64 -18.34 19.91
N LYS A 283 20.85 -19.63 19.62
CA LYS A 283 21.83 -20.51 20.29
C LYS A 283 21.63 -20.54 21.81
N VAL A 284 20.38 -20.70 22.24
CA VAL A 284 19.98 -20.76 23.65
C VAL A 284 19.24 -22.05 23.96
N ASP A 285 19.17 -22.38 25.25
CA ASP A 285 18.33 -23.47 25.73
C ASP A 285 16.81 -23.19 25.55
N PRO A 286 15.96 -24.23 25.57
CA PRO A 286 14.53 -24.09 25.36
C PRO A 286 13.83 -23.11 26.33
N GLU A 287 14.27 -23.05 27.59
CA GLU A 287 13.70 -22.13 28.59
C GLU A 287 13.97 -20.67 28.24
N LYS A 288 15.21 -20.35 27.87
CA LYS A 288 15.56 -19.01 27.39
C LYS A 288 14.84 -18.68 26.08
N ALA A 289 14.68 -19.64 25.17
CA ALA A 289 13.93 -19.44 23.93
C ALA A 289 12.44 -19.12 24.22
N ARG A 290 11.80 -19.83 25.16
CA ARG A 290 10.44 -19.54 25.63
C ARG A 290 10.34 -18.13 26.21
N ASN A 291 11.29 -17.73 27.05
CA ASN A 291 11.33 -16.39 27.65
C ASN A 291 11.52 -15.27 26.61
N LEU A 292 12.39 -15.47 25.61
CA LEU A 292 12.58 -14.53 24.51
C LEU A 292 11.32 -14.39 23.66
N LEU A 293 10.62 -15.50 23.38
CA LEU A 293 9.34 -15.48 22.68
C LEU A 293 8.28 -14.73 23.50
N ALA A 294 8.13 -15.06 24.78
CA ALA A 294 7.15 -14.43 25.68
C ALA A 294 7.37 -12.91 25.78
N SER A 295 8.62 -12.47 25.99
CA SER A 295 8.98 -11.05 26.08
C SER A 295 8.73 -10.26 24.79
N ASN A 296 8.56 -10.96 23.67
CA ASN A 296 8.31 -10.39 22.34
C ASN A 296 6.88 -10.68 21.84
N GLY A 297 5.95 -11.00 22.75
CA GLY A 297 4.54 -11.21 22.42
C GLY A 297 4.27 -12.48 21.60
N GLY A 298 5.15 -13.48 21.69
CA GLY A 298 5.03 -14.75 20.96
C GLY A 298 5.31 -14.65 19.45
N VAL A 299 5.73 -13.48 18.96
CA VAL A 299 6.04 -13.22 17.55
C VAL A 299 7.49 -13.58 17.25
N LEU A 300 7.69 -14.68 16.53
CA LEU A 300 9.01 -15.25 16.26
C LEU A 300 9.94 -14.26 15.54
N ALA A 301 9.45 -13.51 14.55
CA ALA A 301 10.26 -12.52 13.83
C ALA A 301 10.81 -11.41 14.76
N ARG A 302 9.97 -10.94 15.71
CA ARG A 302 10.36 -9.94 16.70
C ARG A 302 11.39 -10.51 17.68
N ALA A 303 11.17 -11.73 18.17
CA ALA A 303 12.09 -12.42 19.06
C ALA A 303 13.47 -12.68 18.42
N ILE A 304 13.51 -13.10 17.16
CA ILE A 304 14.76 -13.26 16.39
C ILE A 304 15.47 -11.91 16.25
N GLY A 305 14.74 -10.84 15.93
CA GLY A 305 15.29 -9.49 15.85
C GLY A 305 15.91 -9.04 17.17
N ALA A 306 15.20 -9.23 18.28
CA ALA A 306 15.67 -8.89 19.63
C ALA A 306 16.90 -9.71 20.04
N ALA A 307 16.91 -11.03 19.79
CA ALA A 307 18.04 -11.89 20.10
C ALA A 307 19.28 -11.56 19.25
N ARG A 308 19.09 -11.20 17.97
CA ARG A 308 20.19 -10.72 17.12
C ARG A 308 20.75 -9.39 17.61
N ALA A 309 19.89 -8.47 18.06
CA ALA A 309 20.33 -7.22 18.66
C ALA A 309 21.08 -7.46 19.98
N ALA A 310 20.63 -8.38 20.82
CA ALA A 310 21.30 -8.75 22.07
C ALA A 310 22.64 -9.48 21.84
N ASN A 311 22.74 -10.37 20.84
CA ASN A 311 23.99 -11.05 20.48
C ASN A 311 24.95 -10.14 19.68
N SER A 312 24.48 -9.01 19.16
CA SER A 312 25.33 -7.99 18.51
C SER A 312 26.11 -7.11 19.49
N THR A 313 26.09 -7.42 20.79
CA THR A 313 27.00 -6.82 21.77
C THR A 313 28.42 -7.42 21.74
N ASP A 314 28.69 -8.42 20.89
CA ASP A 314 30.06 -8.82 20.54
C ASP A 314 30.66 -7.86 19.49
N THR A 315 31.36 -6.84 19.99
CA THR A 315 32.60 -6.26 19.45
C THR A 315 32.81 -6.20 17.91
N GLU A 316 31.96 -5.49 17.18
CA GLU A 316 32.42 -4.69 16.04
C GLU A 316 31.79 -3.30 16.16
N HIS A 317 32.61 -2.25 16.24
CA HIS A 317 32.10 -0.89 16.13
C HIS A 317 31.36 -0.76 14.80
N PRO A 318 30.04 -0.52 14.78
CA PRO A 318 29.29 -0.51 13.54
C PRO A 318 29.85 0.58 12.63
N VAL A 319 30.15 0.21 11.38
CA VAL A 319 30.76 1.09 10.39
C VAL A 319 29.81 2.28 10.18
N PRO A 320 30.23 3.51 10.53
CA PRO A 320 29.39 4.68 10.39
C PRO A 320 29.25 5.03 8.92
N VAL A 321 28.01 5.22 8.47
CA VAL A 321 27.69 5.57 7.09
C VAL A 321 26.73 6.75 7.02
N LEU A 322 26.74 7.45 5.89
CA LEU A 322 25.79 8.51 5.55
C LEU A 322 24.84 7.99 4.48
N MET A 323 23.63 8.54 4.45
CA MET A 323 22.61 8.17 3.48
C MET A 323 22.11 9.38 2.71
N VAL A 324 22.03 9.25 1.39
CA VAL A 324 21.38 10.24 0.53
C VAL A 324 20.29 9.58 -0.29
N THR A 325 19.13 10.23 -0.41
CA THR A 325 18.01 9.74 -1.21
C THR A 325 17.58 10.78 -2.23
N ASP A 326 17.43 10.35 -3.48
CA ASP A 326 16.81 11.09 -4.58
C ASP A 326 15.50 10.38 -4.97
N GLY A 327 14.39 10.93 -4.51
CA GLY A 327 13.05 10.37 -4.67
C GLY A 327 12.23 11.11 -5.70
N GLY A 328 12.11 10.52 -6.90
CA GLY A 328 11.41 11.13 -8.03
C GLY A 328 9.97 10.63 -8.22
N GLY A 329 9.37 11.06 -9.32
CA GLY A 329 8.03 10.65 -9.75
C GLY A 329 7.92 9.24 -10.33
N THR A 330 9.04 8.62 -10.70
CA THR A 330 9.09 7.27 -11.31
C THR A 330 9.85 6.29 -10.44
N ASN A 331 11.01 6.69 -9.92
CA ASN A 331 11.88 5.85 -9.12
C ASN A 331 12.47 6.65 -7.96
N THR A 332 12.96 5.92 -6.98
CA THR A 332 13.66 6.46 -5.82
C THR A 332 14.97 5.72 -5.67
N ARG A 333 16.03 6.48 -5.41
CA ARG A 333 17.40 5.99 -5.35
C ARG A 333 18.02 6.37 -4.01
N VAL A 334 18.50 5.37 -3.27
CA VAL A 334 19.20 5.52 -2.00
C VAL A 334 20.66 5.15 -2.20
N LEU A 335 21.57 6.04 -1.77
CA LEU A 335 23.00 5.76 -1.67
C LEU A 335 23.42 5.70 -0.21
N LEU A 336 24.24 4.69 0.11
CA LEU A 336 24.97 4.60 1.37
C LEU A 336 26.44 4.93 1.12
N LEU A 337 27.02 5.75 1.99
CA LEU A 337 28.35 6.34 1.84
C LEU A 337 29.17 6.11 3.10
N LYS A 338 30.46 5.80 2.97
CA LYS A 338 31.42 5.96 4.08
C LYS A 338 31.64 7.44 4.39
N LEU A 339 32.26 7.71 5.54
CA LEU A 339 32.60 9.08 5.98
C LEU A 339 33.65 9.78 5.09
N ASP A 340 34.38 9.03 4.27
CA ASP A 340 35.30 9.54 3.25
C ASP A 340 34.61 9.80 1.89
N GLY A 341 33.33 9.45 1.76
CA GLY A 341 32.51 9.62 0.56
C GLY A 341 32.52 8.43 -0.41
N GLU A 342 33.16 7.32 -0.09
CA GLU A 342 33.06 6.09 -0.88
C GLU A 342 31.62 5.54 -0.85
N VAL A 343 31.04 5.29 -2.03
CA VAL A 343 29.71 4.65 -2.14
C VAL A 343 29.84 3.17 -1.85
N ILE A 344 29.16 2.70 -0.81
CA ILE A 344 29.20 1.29 -0.38
C ILE A 344 28.00 0.47 -0.86
N GLY A 345 26.93 1.15 -1.28
CA GLY A 345 25.70 0.47 -1.66
C GLY A 345 24.66 1.41 -2.26
N GLU A 346 23.84 0.85 -3.15
CA GLU A 346 22.79 1.55 -3.84
C GLU A 346 21.51 0.71 -3.87
N GLY A 347 20.38 1.34 -3.56
CA GLY A 347 19.06 0.74 -3.64
C GLY A 347 18.14 1.56 -4.54
N ILE A 348 17.40 0.88 -5.43
CA ILE A 348 16.43 1.50 -6.31
C ILE A 348 15.06 0.84 -6.12
N VAL A 349 14.04 1.68 -5.95
CA VAL A 349 12.64 1.30 -5.76
C VAL A 349 11.72 2.20 -6.59
N GLY A 350 10.41 1.99 -6.48
CA GLY A 350 9.40 2.82 -7.12
C GLY A 350 9.38 4.29 -6.64
N SER A 351 8.43 5.06 -7.16
CA SER A 351 8.24 6.48 -6.84
C SER A 351 8.12 6.74 -5.33
N THR A 352 8.64 7.86 -4.84
CA THR A 352 8.30 8.35 -3.48
C THR A 352 7.67 9.72 -3.56
N ASN A 353 7.00 10.00 -4.68
CA ASN A 353 6.36 11.28 -4.90
C ASN A 353 5.10 11.41 -4.03
N ASN A 354 5.17 12.34 -3.09
CA ASN A 354 4.13 12.63 -2.09
C ASN A 354 2.79 13.09 -2.69
N SER A 355 2.76 13.48 -3.95
CA SER A 355 1.51 13.81 -4.66
C SER A 355 0.78 12.58 -5.18
N THR A 356 1.42 11.40 -5.21
CA THR A 356 0.87 10.16 -5.78
C THR A 356 0.85 8.98 -4.83
N VAL A 357 1.65 9.00 -3.76
CA VAL A 357 1.72 7.93 -2.76
C VAL A 357 1.64 8.50 -1.35
N SER A 358 1.09 7.72 -0.41
CA SER A 358 1.00 8.12 1.00
C SER A 358 2.36 8.12 1.70
N ILE A 359 2.45 8.82 2.83
CA ILE A 359 3.67 8.85 3.68
C ILE A 359 4.09 7.43 4.09
N ASP A 360 3.16 6.54 4.41
CA ASP A 360 3.49 5.15 4.81
C ASP A 360 4.08 4.34 3.65
N VAL A 361 3.57 4.53 2.42
CA VAL A 361 4.16 3.92 1.23
C VAL A 361 5.56 4.49 0.97
N ILE A 362 5.78 5.79 1.19
CA ILE A 362 7.10 6.42 1.07
C ILE A 362 8.08 5.81 2.09
N VAL A 363 7.67 5.64 3.35
CA VAL A 363 8.49 5.02 4.40
C VAL A 363 8.87 3.58 4.00
N SER A 364 7.88 2.77 3.63
CA SER A 364 8.10 1.38 3.19
C SER A 364 9.06 1.29 2.01
N ARG A 365 8.92 2.16 1.00
CA ARG A 365 9.82 2.21 -0.16
C ARG A 365 11.24 2.65 0.22
N ILE A 366 11.40 3.63 1.12
CA ILE A 366 12.72 4.04 1.61
C ILE A 366 13.39 2.91 2.39
N GLU A 367 12.66 2.24 3.28
CA GLU A 367 13.17 1.08 4.03
C GLU A 367 13.60 -0.07 3.10
N GLU A 368 12.80 -0.36 2.08
CA GLU A 368 13.13 -1.35 1.04
C GLU A 368 14.40 -0.94 0.27
N ALA A 369 14.52 0.34 -0.11
CA ALA A 369 15.71 0.86 -0.81
C ALA A 369 16.95 0.80 0.08
N VAL A 370 16.83 1.10 1.37
CA VAL A 370 17.93 0.95 2.35
C VAL A 370 18.32 -0.51 2.48
N ALA A 371 17.36 -1.43 2.57
CA ALA A 371 17.64 -2.86 2.63
C ALA A 371 18.39 -3.35 1.38
N LYS A 372 17.97 -2.90 0.19
CA LYS A 372 18.69 -3.16 -1.08
C LYS A 372 20.10 -2.58 -1.08
N ALA A 373 20.27 -1.34 -0.61
CA ALA A 373 21.57 -0.69 -0.53
C ALA A 373 22.53 -1.37 0.46
N LYS A 374 22.02 -1.90 1.58
CA LYS A 374 22.82 -2.66 2.55
C LYS A 374 23.20 -4.06 2.01
N GLY A 375 22.36 -4.66 1.18
CA GLY A 375 22.52 -6.05 0.76
C GLY A 375 22.55 -6.98 1.98
N GLU A 376 23.62 -7.76 2.11
CA GLU A 376 23.83 -8.68 3.25
C GLU A 376 24.51 -8.02 4.46
N ARG A 377 25.02 -6.78 4.32
CA ARG A 377 25.75 -6.08 5.38
C ARG A 377 24.83 -5.74 6.56
N ARG A 378 25.24 -6.11 7.77
CA ARG A 378 24.52 -5.84 9.03
C ARG A 378 25.29 -4.92 9.99
N ASP A 379 26.55 -4.66 9.69
CA ASP A 379 27.50 -3.83 10.44
C ASP A 379 27.33 -2.31 10.19
N LEU A 380 26.43 -1.90 9.28
CA LEU A 380 26.30 -0.50 8.87
C LEU A 380 25.33 0.29 9.79
N ALA A 381 25.83 1.35 10.41
CA ALA A 381 25.04 2.30 11.18
C ALA A 381 24.92 3.64 10.45
N ILE A 382 23.71 3.99 10.01
CA ILE A 382 23.46 5.26 9.32
C ILE A 382 23.44 6.39 10.36
N LYS A 383 24.39 7.32 10.25
CA LYS A 383 24.54 8.43 11.19
C LYS A 383 23.71 9.64 10.79
N LYS A 384 23.59 9.90 9.49
CA LYS A 384 22.85 11.05 8.96
C LYS A 384 22.24 10.73 7.61
N CYS A 385 21.00 11.17 7.43
CA CYS A 385 20.21 10.98 6.23
C CYS A 385 19.84 12.33 5.63
N TRP A 386 20.00 12.47 4.31
CA TRP A 386 19.41 13.56 3.54
C TRP A 386 18.56 13.02 2.39
N LEU A 387 17.26 13.26 2.46
CA LEU A 387 16.28 12.81 1.49
C LEU A 387 15.69 14.00 0.74
N GLY A 388 15.97 14.07 -0.56
CA GLY A 388 15.30 15.01 -1.46
C GLY A 388 14.20 14.29 -2.22
N LEU A 389 12.95 14.67 -1.96
CA LEU A 389 11.78 13.95 -2.48
C LEU A 389 10.86 14.90 -3.27
N ALA A 390 10.36 14.42 -4.40
CA ALA A 390 9.37 15.13 -5.19
C ALA A 390 8.04 15.27 -4.42
N GLY A 391 7.43 16.46 -4.50
CA GLY A 391 6.17 16.76 -3.79
C GLY A 391 6.34 17.06 -2.29
N MET A 392 7.57 17.19 -1.79
CA MET A 392 7.85 17.59 -0.40
C MET A 392 8.05 19.10 -0.25
N GLY A 393 7.07 19.90 -0.64
CA GLY A 393 7.08 21.36 -0.44
C GLY A 393 6.61 21.79 0.97
N GLU A 394 5.75 21.01 1.61
CA GLU A 394 5.07 21.39 2.85
C GLU A 394 5.86 20.99 4.11
N GLN A 395 6.09 21.93 5.04
CA GLN A 395 6.90 21.66 6.24
C GLN A 395 6.30 20.63 7.20
N THR A 396 4.97 20.60 7.34
CA THR A 396 4.25 19.65 8.20
C THR A 396 4.52 18.21 7.77
N LYS A 397 4.39 17.92 6.47
CA LYS A 397 4.67 16.61 5.88
C LYS A 397 6.14 16.22 5.97
N ARG A 398 7.06 17.17 5.78
CA ARG A 398 8.51 16.93 6.00
C ARG A 398 8.77 16.46 7.43
N ARG A 399 8.14 17.10 8.43
CA ARG A 399 8.29 16.70 9.84
C ARG A 399 7.69 15.33 10.12
N GLU A 400 6.48 15.06 9.63
CA GLU A 400 5.82 13.76 9.77
C GLU A 400 6.67 12.61 9.22
N LEU A 401 7.19 12.76 8.00
CA LEU A 401 8.06 11.75 7.40
C LEU A 401 9.39 11.60 8.15
N ALA A 402 9.99 12.72 8.60
CA ALA A 402 11.24 12.68 9.36
C ALA A 402 11.07 11.91 10.68
N GLU A 403 9.95 12.11 11.41
CA GLU A 403 9.64 11.35 12.63
C GLU A 403 9.51 9.85 12.36
N LYS A 404 8.78 9.46 11.31
CA LYS A 404 8.63 8.04 10.94
C LYS A 404 9.97 7.39 10.56
N LEU A 405 10.90 8.14 9.97
CA LEU A 405 12.22 7.65 9.54
C LEU A 405 13.33 7.78 10.60
N LYS A 406 13.06 8.33 11.79
CA LYS A 406 14.07 8.46 12.88
C LYS A 406 14.71 7.15 13.30
N HIS A 407 14.01 6.04 13.11
CA HIS A 407 14.55 4.73 13.42
C HIS A 407 15.69 4.31 12.47
N LEU A 408 15.82 4.95 11.28
CA LEU A 408 16.91 4.69 10.34
C LEU A 408 18.21 5.42 10.71
N ALA A 409 18.11 6.66 11.20
CA ALA A 409 19.25 7.49 11.59
C ALA A 409 18.85 8.56 12.61
N PRO A 410 19.76 8.97 13.51
CA PRO A 410 19.47 10.00 14.50
C PRO A 410 19.23 11.38 13.87
N GLU A 411 19.88 11.69 12.73
CA GLU A 411 19.67 12.92 11.98
C GLU A 411 19.02 12.64 10.62
N VAL A 412 17.77 13.08 10.44
CA VAL A 412 17.03 12.94 9.18
C VAL A 412 16.64 14.32 8.65
N THR A 413 17.19 14.67 7.49
CA THR A 413 16.87 15.92 6.77
C THR A 413 16.04 15.59 5.54
N ILE A 414 14.89 16.26 5.39
CA ILE A 414 13.99 16.08 4.25
C ILE A 414 13.82 17.41 3.51
N THR A 415 14.08 17.38 2.22
CA THR A 415 14.01 18.53 1.31
C THR A 415 13.21 18.19 0.06
N SER A 416 12.95 19.17 -0.81
CA SER A 416 12.58 18.87 -2.19
C SER A 416 13.76 18.21 -2.90
N ASP A 417 13.47 17.38 -3.88
CA ASP A 417 14.44 16.81 -4.84
C ASP A 417 15.33 17.86 -5.50
N VAL A 418 14.79 19.02 -5.89
CA VAL A 418 15.58 20.12 -6.51
C VAL A 418 16.65 20.70 -5.58
N GLU A 419 16.48 20.59 -4.26
CA GLU A 419 17.45 21.10 -3.30
C GLU A 419 18.74 20.25 -3.27
N LEU A 420 18.68 18.96 -3.66
CA LEU A 420 19.80 18.01 -3.58
C LEU A 420 21.04 18.44 -4.35
N PHE A 421 20.85 19.17 -5.44
CA PHE A 421 21.94 19.60 -6.30
C PHE A 421 22.05 21.13 -6.38
N SER A 422 21.29 21.86 -5.58
CA SER A 422 21.39 23.32 -5.49
C SER A 422 22.77 23.80 -5.04
N SER A 423 23.45 23.00 -4.20
CA SER A 423 24.82 23.26 -3.73
C SER A 423 25.90 23.04 -4.79
N SER A 424 25.56 22.58 -5.99
CA SER A 424 26.53 22.44 -7.10
C SER A 424 26.87 23.77 -7.77
N LEU A 425 26.09 24.81 -7.49
CA LEU A 425 26.24 26.12 -8.08
C LEU A 425 27.04 27.05 -7.16
N PRO A 426 27.66 28.11 -7.72
CA PRO A 426 28.22 29.19 -6.91
C PRO A 426 27.14 29.83 -6.03
N LYS A 427 27.52 30.63 -5.04
CA LYS A 427 26.54 31.41 -4.28
C LYS A 427 26.03 32.57 -5.12
N SER A 428 24.72 32.81 -5.05
CA SER A 428 24.08 33.97 -5.67
C SER A 428 24.69 35.29 -5.17
N THR A 429 24.74 36.26 -6.07
CA THR A 429 25.20 37.64 -5.82
C THR A 429 24.04 38.61 -6.03
N ALA A 430 24.30 39.92 -5.93
CA ALA A 430 23.28 40.93 -6.19
C ALA A 430 22.80 40.94 -7.66
N ASP A 431 23.67 40.60 -8.62
CA ASP A 431 23.36 40.63 -10.06
C ASP A 431 23.22 39.23 -10.68
N SER A 432 23.51 38.15 -9.93
CA SER A 432 23.47 36.77 -10.43
C SER A 432 22.74 35.82 -9.50
N LEU A 433 21.79 35.05 -10.03
CA LEU A 433 21.01 34.06 -9.28
C LEU A 433 21.39 32.63 -9.69
N SER A 434 21.69 31.79 -8.71
CA SER A 434 21.90 30.35 -8.90
C SER A 434 20.56 29.63 -8.97
N VAL A 435 20.29 28.99 -10.09
CA VAL A 435 18.99 28.39 -10.39
C VAL A 435 19.14 26.91 -10.71
N SER A 436 18.45 26.06 -9.95
CA SER A 436 18.34 24.62 -10.17
C SER A 436 17.02 24.29 -10.85
N VAL A 437 17.09 23.54 -11.95
CA VAL A 437 15.93 23.16 -12.77
C VAL A 437 15.83 21.64 -12.79
N ILE A 438 14.66 21.10 -12.45
CA ILE A 438 14.27 19.72 -12.74
C ILE A 438 13.29 19.72 -13.91
N ALA A 439 13.55 18.91 -14.93
CA ALA A 439 12.58 18.52 -15.94
C ALA A 439 12.75 17.03 -16.31
N GLY A 440 12.01 16.19 -15.59
CA GLY A 440 11.96 14.73 -15.74
C GLY A 440 10.52 14.27 -15.87
N THR A 441 10.03 13.46 -14.94
CA THR A 441 8.60 13.12 -14.87
C THR A 441 7.72 14.34 -14.58
N GLY A 442 8.11 15.13 -13.58
CA GLY A 442 7.56 16.47 -13.32
C GLY A 442 8.62 17.55 -13.59
N SER A 443 8.30 18.80 -13.25
CA SER A 443 9.26 19.90 -13.35
C SER A 443 9.16 20.88 -12.18
N SER A 444 10.30 21.44 -11.79
CA SER A 444 10.41 22.43 -10.72
C SER A 444 11.65 23.28 -10.93
N VAL A 445 11.57 24.57 -10.59
CA VAL A 445 12.69 25.50 -10.67
C VAL A 445 12.89 26.16 -9.31
N LEU A 446 14.11 26.10 -8.78
CA LEU A 446 14.49 26.70 -7.51
C LEU A 446 15.61 27.73 -7.74
N GLY A 447 15.41 28.94 -7.24
CA GLY A 447 16.45 29.96 -7.11
C GLY A 447 16.97 30.01 -5.68
N ALA A 448 18.29 29.86 -5.50
CA ALA A 448 18.95 30.04 -4.21
C ALA A 448 19.27 31.52 -4.01
N LEU A 449 18.89 32.11 -2.88
CA LEU A 449 19.09 33.54 -2.60
C LEU A 449 20.42 33.79 -1.86
N ALA A 450 20.99 34.98 -2.01
CA ALA A 450 22.26 35.35 -1.38
C ALA A 450 22.22 35.30 0.16
N ASN A 451 21.05 35.50 0.75
CA ASN A 451 20.81 35.40 2.21
C ASN A 451 20.61 33.96 2.71
N GLY A 452 20.74 32.94 1.84
CA GLY A 452 20.50 31.54 2.17
C GLY A 452 19.04 31.10 2.08
N GLY A 453 18.12 31.99 1.71
CA GLY A 453 16.73 31.65 1.40
C GLY A 453 16.59 30.96 0.04
N ILE A 454 15.38 30.47 -0.24
CA ILE A 454 15.02 29.86 -1.52
C ILE A 454 13.76 30.51 -2.07
N ASP A 455 13.67 30.63 -3.40
CA ASP A 455 12.47 30.98 -4.14
C ASP A 455 12.19 29.88 -5.16
N VAL A 456 10.93 29.51 -5.36
CA VAL A 456 10.55 28.38 -6.21
C VAL A 456 9.54 28.83 -7.27
N CYS A 457 9.58 28.18 -8.42
CA CYS A 457 8.61 28.34 -9.50
C CYS A 457 8.29 26.98 -10.13
N GLY A 458 7.01 26.69 -10.34
CA GLY A 458 6.57 25.36 -10.76
C GLY A 458 6.57 24.35 -9.59
N GLY A 459 6.55 23.05 -9.91
CA GLY A 459 6.51 21.99 -8.90
C GLY A 459 5.15 21.71 -8.25
N TRP A 460 4.06 22.26 -8.81
CA TRP A 460 2.69 22.11 -8.27
C TRP A 460 2.00 20.81 -8.67
N GLY A 461 2.73 19.87 -9.27
CA GLY A 461 2.24 18.59 -9.74
C GLY A 461 1.49 18.66 -11.07
N PRO A 462 1.04 17.51 -11.61
CA PRO A 462 0.62 17.37 -13.00
C PRO A 462 -0.69 18.06 -13.38
N VAL A 463 -1.51 18.44 -12.39
CA VAL A 463 -2.82 19.10 -12.62
C VAL A 463 -2.68 20.61 -12.64
N LEU A 464 -1.88 21.17 -11.72
CA LEU A 464 -1.74 22.62 -11.53
C LEU A 464 -0.44 23.18 -12.14
N GLY A 465 0.55 22.32 -12.40
CA GLY A 465 1.89 22.70 -12.82
C GLY A 465 2.59 21.64 -13.67
N ASP A 466 3.89 21.44 -13.41
CA ASP A 466 4.79 20.54 -14.16
C ASP A 466 4.99 20.93 -15.65
N GLN A 467 4.81 22.19 -16.02
CA GLN A 467 5.06 22.67 -17.38
C GLN A 467 6.53 22.44 -17.78
N GLY A 468 6.75 21.99 -19.01
CA GLY A 468 8.07 21.59 -19.49
C GLY A 468 8.58 20.22 -19.00
N SER A 469 7.76 19.48 -18.26
CA SER A 469 8.07 18.12 -17.86
C SER A 469 7.71 17.07 -18.91
N GLY A 470 8.17 15.85 -18.70
CA GLY A 470 7.75 14.70 -19.50
C GLY A 470 6.25 14.42 -19.38
N ASN A 471 5.65 14.66 -18.22
CA ASN A 471 4.21 14.49 -18.04
C ASN A 471 3.41 15.56 -18.82
N ALA A 472 3.89 16.80 -18.90
CA ALA A 472 3.25 17.85 -19.67
C ALA A 472 3.33 17.56 -21.18
N LEU A 473 4.52 17.22 -21.68
CA LEU A 473 4.73 16.77 -23.06
C LEU A 473 3.84 15.57 -23.40
N GLY A 474 3.80 14.55 -22.54
CA GLY A 474 3.00 13.35 -22.73
C GLY A 474 1.49 13.62 -22.67
N THR A 475 1.03 14.51 -21.79
CA THR A 475 -0.38 14.90 -21.72
C THR A 475 -0.82 15.63 -22.98
N ALA A 476 0.02 16.53 -23.50
CA ALA A 476 -0.21 17.21 -24.77
C ALA A 476 -0.22 16.22 -25.95
N CYS A 477 0.69 15.24 -25.94
CA CYS A 477 0.73 14.15 -26.92
C CYS A 477 -0.59 13.37 -26.96
N ILE A 478 -1.09 12.92 -25.82
CA ILE A 478 -2.34 12.13 -25.76
C ILE A 478 -3.52 12.93 -26.28
N LYS A 479 -3.60 14.22 -25.95
CA LYS A 479 -4.65 15.11 -26.47
C LYS A 479 -4.55 15.24 -27.99
N ALA A 480 -3.34 15.45 -28.52
CA ALA A 480 -3.12 15.56 -29.97
C ALA A 480 -3.47 14.25 -30.70
N VAL A 481 -2.97 13.10 -30.23
CA VAL A 481 -3.26 11.78 -30.79
C VAL A 481 -4.76 11.46 -30.70
N SER A 482 -5.40 11.79 -29.58
CA SER A 482 -6.85 11.64 -29.46
C SER A 482 -7.59 12.49 -30.50
N MET A 483 -7.19 13.74 -30.74
CA MET A 483 -7.83 14.57 -31.76
C MET A 483 -7.64 14.03 -33.17
N ASP A 484 -6.47 13.51 -33.49
CA ASP A 484 -6.16 12.89 -34.79
C ASP A 484 -6.97 11.60 -35.03
N LEU A 485 -7.02 10.70 -34.03
CA LEU A 485 -7.85 9.48 -34.07
C LEU A 485 -9.34 9.76 -34.26
N GLU A 486 -9.83 10.87 -33.71
CA GLU A 486 -11.21 11.35 -33.84
C GLU A 486 -11.46 12.09 -35.17
N LYS A 487 -10.41 12.35 -35.96
CA LYS A 487 -10.43 13.25 -37.13
C LYS A 487 -10.96 14.65 -36.77
N ALA A 488 -10.73 15.08 -35.54
CA ALA A 488 -11.15 16.36 -34.98
C ALA A 488 -10.00 17.37 -34.85
N GLY A 489 -8.78 16.99 -35.24
CA GLY A 489 -7.60 17.84 -35.24
C GLY A 489 -6.67 17.56 -36.42
N PRO A 490 -5.54 18.28 -36.50
CA PRO A 490 -4.52 18.02 -37.51
C PRO A 490 -3.89 16.64 -37.33
N SER A 491 -3.46 16.02 -38.42
CA SER A 491 -2.78 14.73 -38.38
C SER A 491 -1.38 14.86 -37.79
N THR A 492 -0.94 13.85 -37.04
CA THR A 492 0.39 13.82 -36.42
C THR A 492 1.01 12.42 -36.48
N LYS A 493 2.32 12.38 -36.74
CA LYS A 493 3.15 11.17 -36.72
C LYS A 493 3.21 10.52 -35.33
N MET A 494 2.87 11.26 -34.28
CA MET A 494 2.76 10.70 -32.92
C MET A 494 1.67 9.63 -32.83
N THR A 495 0.62 9.71 -33.65
CA THR A 495 -0.51 8.77 -33.61
C THR A 495 -0.06 7.34 -33.84
N ASP A 496 0.72 7.11 -34.90
CA ASP A 496 1.24 5.77 -35.21
C ASP A 496 2.19 5.26 -34.14
N ALA A 497 3.08 6.13 -33.63
CA ALA A 497 4.04 5.76 -32.60
C ALA A 497 3.36 5.38 -31.26
N VAL A 498 2.35 6.15 -30.83
CA VAL A 498 1.61 5.87 -29.58
C VAL A 498 0.72 4.65 -29.75
N CYS A 499 -0.01 4.52 -30.86
CA CYS A 499 -0.83 3.35 -31.14
C CYS A 499 0.00 2.07 -31.23
N ALA A 500 1.20 2.12 -31.82
CA ALA A 500 2.14 1.01 -31.84
C ALA A 500 2.63 0.65 -30.42
N LYS A 501 3.02 1.65 -29.62
CA LYS A 501 3.46 1.44 -28.23
C LYS A 501 2.37 0.80 -27.36
N TRP A 502 1.12 1.19 -27.55
CA TRP A 502 -0.02 0.70 -26.75
C TRP A 502 -0.74 -0.49 -27.38
N ASN A 503 -0.29 -0.96 -28.55
CA ASN A 503 -0.98 -1.96 -29.35
C ASN A 503 -2.48 -1.64 -29.54
N ALA A 504 -2.80 -0.36 -29.67
CA ALA A 504 -4.15 0.15 -29.85
C ALA A 504 -4.46 0.21 -31.35
N LYS A 505 -5.33 -0.67 -31.83
CA LYS A 505 -5.73 -0.75 -33.25
C LYS A 505 -7.06 -0.04 -33.51
N LYS A 506 -7.84 0.20 -32.45
CA LYS A 506 -9.15 0.86 -32.52
C LYS A 506 -9.23 2.03 -31.55
N ARG A 507 -10.07 3.03 -31.90
CA ARG A 507 -10.36 4.22 -31.09
C ARG A 507 -10.62 3.93 -29.61
N LEU A 508 -11.49 2.96 -29.30
CA LEU A 508 -11.82 2.63 -27.90
C LEU A 508 -10.69 1.94 -27.15
N GLU A 509 -9.79 1.23 -27.84
CA GLU A 509 -8.64 0.57 -27.23
C GLU A 509 -7.65 1.61 -26.69
N PHE A 510 -7.44 2.71 -27.41
CA PHE A 510 -6.61 3.84 -26.97
C PHE A 510 -7.14 4.45 -25.66
N VAL A 511 -8.45 4.74 -25.59
CA VAL A 511 -9.07 5.33 -24.40
C VAL A 511 -9.06 4.37 -23.22
N ASN A 512 -9.36 3.09 -23.46
CA ASN A 512 -9.43 2.08 -22.42
C ASN A 512 -8.04 1.75 -21.84
N PHE A 513 -6.97 1.84 -22.64
CA PHE A 513 -5.60 1.58 -22.18
C PHE A 513 -5.23 2.45 -20.96
N ILE A 514 -5.29 3.77 -21.11
CA ILE A 514 -4.99 4.69 -19.99
C ILE A 514 -5.99 4.53 -18.83
N ARG A 515 -7.29 4.38 -19.10
CA ARG A 515 -8.32 4.28 -18.06
C ARG A 515 -8.21 3.00 -17.21
N SER A 516 -7.63 1.95 -17.76
CA SER A 516 -7.40 0.69 -17.04
C SER A 516 -6.24 0.73 -16.03
N MET A 517 -5.40 1.77 -16.08
CA MET A 517 -4.23 1.91 -15.22
C MET A 517 -4.56 2.66 -13.93
N THR A 518 -3.84 2.32 -12.85
CA THR A 518 -3.85 3.11 -11.61
C THR A 518 -3.29 4.52 -11.85
N PRO A 519 -3.63 5.53 -11.03
CA PRO A 519 -3.10 6.89 -11.18
C PRO A 519 -1.56 6.97 -11.23
N GLU A 520 -0.86 6.15 -10.42
CA GLU A 520 0.61 6.06 -10.44
C GLU A 520 1.12 5.53 -11.78
N ALA A 521 0.55 4.43 -12.27
CA ALA A 521 0.93 3.84 -13.56
C ALA A 521 0.61 4.78 -14.73
N GLN A 522 -0.52 5.48 -14.69
CA GLN A 522 -0.87 6.50 -15.69
C GLN A 522 0.21 7.57 -15.77
N ARG A 523 0.65 8.13 -14.64
CA ARG A 523 1.65 9.20 -14.66
C ARG A 523 2.99 8.75 -15.26
N ILE A 524 3.45 7.55 -14.91
CA ILE A 524 4.68 6.98 -15.46
C ILE A 524 4.53 6.77 -16.97
N GLU A 525 3.41 6.19 -17.40
CA GLU A 525 3.15 5.88 -18.79
C GLU A 525 3.03 7.14 -19.64
N ILE A 526 2.22 8.12 -19.20
CA ILE A 526 2.04 9.43 -19.85
C ILE A 526 3.39 10.13 -19.97
N SER A 527 4.16 10.21 -18.87
CA SER A 527 5.48 10.84 -18.90
C SER A 527 6.45 10.17 -19.86
N SER A 528 6.30 8.86 -20.09
CA SER A 528 7.17 8.12 -21.02
C SER A 528 6.96 8.52 -22.48
N LEU A 529 5.79 9.06 -22.82
CA LEU A 529 5.47 9.55 -24.17
C LEU A 529 6.28 10.78 -24.57
N SER A 530 6.89 11.50 -23.62
CA SER A 530 7.80 12.61 -23.92
C SER A 530 8.91 12.21 -24.89
N LYS A 531 9.37 10.96 -24.86
CA LYS A 531 10.35 10.43 -25.84
C LYS A 531 9.78 10.44 -27.26
N ILE A 532 8.55 9.92 -27.43
CA ILE A 532 7.85 9.92 -28.71
C ILE A 532 7.65 11.35 -29.21
N VAL A 533 7.25 12.28 -28.33
CA VAL A 533 7.07 13.69 -28.69
C VAL A 533 8.38 14.29 -29.21
N LEU A 534 9.48 14.09 -28.49
CA LEU A 534 10.78 14.65 -28.85
C LEU A 534 11.33 14.02 -30.14
N GLU A 535 11.21 12.70 -30.31
CA GLU A 535 11.60 11.97 -31.52
C GLU A 535 10.78 12.45 -32.74
N CYS A 536 9.45 12.49 -32.62
CA CYS A 536 8.58 12.99 -33.69
C CYS A 536 8.88 14.46 -34.04
N ALA A 537 9.12 15.31 -33.04
CA ALA A 537 9.42 16.72 -33.25
C ALA A 537 10.75 16.92 -33.99
N TYR A 538 11.83 16.34 -33.46
CA TYR A 538 13.17 16.68 -33.89
C TYR A 538 13.75 15.79 -34.98
N GLU A 539 13.34 14.52 -35.06
CA GLU A 539 13.84 13.58 -36.06
C GLU A 539 12.89 13.45 -37.24
N GLN A 540 11.58 13.47 -36.98
CA GLN A 540 10.57 13.30 -38.03
C GLN A 540 9.97 14.63 -38.50
N HIS A 541 10.35 15.75 -37.88
CA HIS A 541 9.85 17.09 -38.19
C HIS A 541 8.32 17.17 -38.19
N ASP A 542 7.67 16.49 -37.23
CA ASP A 542 6.22 16.58 -37.05
C ASP A 542 5.83 17.96 -36.48
N GLU A 543 5.01 18.70 -37.23
CA GLU A 543 4.64 20.09 -36.88
C GLU A 543 3.90 20.19 -35.53
N ILE A 544 3.06 19.20 -35.22
CA ILE A 544 2.28 19.19 -33.98
C ILE A 544 3.18 18.89 -32.79
N ALA A 545 4.07 17.90 -32.91
CA ALA A 545 5.07 17.60 -31.89
C ALA A 545 6.03 18.78 -31.68
N LEU A 546 6.50 19.43 -32.75
CA LEU A 546 7.34 20.65 -32.66
C LEU A 546 6.63 21.76 -31.89
N LYS A 547 5.34 21.99 -32.17
CA LYS A 547 4.53 23.00 -31.46
C LYS A 547 4.37 22.67 -29.97
N ILE A 548 4.15 21.39 -29.63
CA ILE A 548 4.06 20.93 -28.24
C ILE A 548 5.40 21.19 -27.53
N VAL A 549 6.50 20.79 -28.15
CA VAL A 549 7.86 20.97 -27.61
C VAL A 549 8.18 22.44 -27.36
N GLU A 550 7.95 23.31 -28.35
CA GLU A 550 8.17 24.75 -28.26
C GLU A 550 7.34 25.38 -27.14
N THR A 551 6.06 25.00 -27.03
CA THR A 551 5.16 25.50 -25.99
C THR A 551 5.67 25.14 -24.59
N GLU A 552 6.00 23.87 -24.39
CA GLU A 552 6.44 23.38 -23.09
C GLU A 552 7.84 23.88 -22.71
N ALA A 553 8.77 23.98 -23.67
CA ALA A 553 10.10 24.56 -23.46
C ALA A 553 10.00 26.03 -23.05
N ARG A 554 9.12 26.80 -23.70
CA ARG A 554 8.84 28.19 -23.34
C ARG A 554 8.24 28.34 -21.95
N CYS A 555 7.32 27.46 -21.56
CA CYS A 555 6.77 27.47 -20.21
C CYS A 555 7.85 27.21 -19.15
N LEU A 556 8.76 26.25 -19.37
CA LEU A 556 9.87 26.00 -18.44
C LEU A 556 10.84 27.18 -18.37
N ALA A 557 11.17 27.77 -19.52
CA ALA A 557 11.99 28.98 -19.58
C ALA A 557 11.34 30.14 -18.82
N ASN A 558 10.02 30.30 -18.92
CA ASN A 558 9.28 31.33 -18.20
C ASN A 558 9.37 31.16 -16.67
N PHE A 559 9.47 29.94 -16.15
CA PHE A 559 9.72 29.72 -14.71
C PHE A 559 11.10 30.19 -14.28
N ILE A 560 12.14 29.94 -15.09
CA ILE A 560 13.48 30.46 -14.87
C ILE A 560 13.45 31.99 -14.93
N ILE A 561 12.90 32.56 -16.00
CA ILE A 561 12.79 34.02 -16.21
C ILE A 561 12.02 34.68 -15.07
N ALA A 562 10.93 34.07 -14.59
CA ALA A 562 10.15 34.60 -13.48
C ALA A 562 10.97 34.66 -12.18
N LEU A 563 11.81 33.66 -11.89
CA LEU A 563 12.72 33.71 -10.74
C LEU A 563 13.77 34.81 -10.89
N LEU A 564 14.36 34.95 -12.08
CA LEU A 564 15.37 35.99 -12.33
C LEU A 564 14.77 37.40 -12.17
N LYS A 565 13.57 37.63 -12.73
CA LYS A 565 12.86 38.90 -12.58
C LYS A 565 12.48 39.20 -11.14
N ARG A 566 11.88 38.24 -10.43
CA ARG A 566 11.45 38.41 -9.03
C ARG A 566 12.61 38.75 -8.10
N ASN A 567 13.80 38.27 -8.42
CA ASN A 567 15.00 38.46 -7.61
C ASN A 567 15.97 39.51 -8.21
N ASN A 568 15.52 40.32 -9.19
CA ASN A 568 16.30 41.38 -9.84
C ASN A 568 17.67 40.94 -10.40
N ALA A 569 17.80 39.67 -10.78
CA ALA A 569 19.05 39.14 -11.33
C ALA A 569 19.19 39.45 -12.82
N LYS A 570 20.38 39.82 -13.27
CA LYS A 570 20.70 40.04 -14.70
C LYS A 570 21.34 38.81 -15.35
N SER A 571 21.94 37.95 -14.53
CA SER A 571 22.59 36.72 -14.97
C SER A 571 22.22 35.53 -14.09
N THR A 572 22.55 34.32 -14.54
CA THR A 572 22.27 33.10 -13.81
C THR A 572 23.31 32.02 -14.04
N ASP A 573 23.57 31.25 -12.99
CA ASP A 573 24.25 29.96 -13.07
C ASP A 573 23.20 28.86 -12.94
N LEU A 574 23.16 27.95 -13.92
CA LEU A 574 22.12 26.93 -14.02
C LEU A 574 22.65 25.54 -13.67
N ALA A 575 21.90 24.79 -12.88
CA ALA A 575 22.06 23.34 -12.75
C ALA A 575 20.80 22.66 -13.27
N LEU A 576 20.92 21.78 -14.25
CA LEU A 576 19.80 21.14 -14.92
C LEU A 576 19.80 19.64 -14.63
N ALA A 577 18.69 19.13 -14.09
CA ALA A 577 18.48 17.72 -13.80
C ALA A 577 17.16 17.22 -14.43
N GLY A 578 17.04 15.90 -14.56
CA GLY A 578 15.85 15.25 -15.10
C GLY A 578 15.97 14.85 -16.57
N SER A 579 15.33 13.74 -16.91
CA SER A 579 15.56 13.04 -18.17
C SER A 579 15.23 13.85 -19.42
N VAL A 580 14.25 14.77 -19.38
CA VAL A 580 13.84 15.55 -20.55
C VAL A 580 14.93 16.55 -20.91
N ILE A 581 15.31 17.41 -19.95
CA ILE A 581 16.27 18.50 -20.20
C ILE A 581 17.73 18.03 -20.25
N VAL A 582 18.08 16.92 -19.57
CA VAL A 582 19.45 16.39 -19.61
C VAL A 582 19.68 15.60 -20.90
N ARG A 583 18.74 14.73 -21.30
CA ARG A 583 18.96 13.80 -22.42
C ARG A 583 18.62 14.38 -23.79
N SER A 584 17.72 15.37 -23.87
CA SER A 584 17.44 16.07 -25.12
C SER A 584 18.21 17.40 -25.18
N GLN A 585 19.30 17.41 -25.94
CA GLN A 585 20.06 18.64 -26.17
C GLN A 585 19.23 19.70 -26.89
N GLN A 586 18.45 19.32 -27.91
CA GLN A 586 17.62 20.27 -28.66
C GLN A 586 16.55 20.91 -27.77
N TYR A 587 15.87 20.13 -26.92
CA TYR A 587 14.88 20.67 -25.97
C TYR A 587 15.52 21.66 -25.00
N ARG A 588 16.70 21.30 -24.46
CA ARG A 588 17.47 22.18 -23.59
C ARG A 588 17.88 23.46 -24.31
N ASP A 589 18.38 23.37 -25.53
CA ASP A 589 18.80 24.53 -26.30
C ASP A 589 17.63 25.49 -26.58
N THR A 590 16.42 24.97 -26.84
CA THR A 590 15.18 25.77 -26.94
C THR A 590 14.87 26.49 -25.61
N VAL A 591 14.89 25.77 -24.48
CA VAL A 591 14.65 26.37 -23.14
C VAL A 591 15.66 27.49 -22.86
N LEU A 592 16.96 27.22 -23.04
CA LEU A 592 18.02 28.19 -22.78
C LEU A 592 18.00 29.35 -23.78
N GLY A 593 17.59 29.10 -25.03
CA GLY A 593 17.36 30.12 -26.04
C GLY A 593 16.35 31.16 -25.57
N HIS A 594 15.18 30.71 -25.10
CA HIS A 594 14.17 31.63 -24.56
C HIS A 594 14.64 32.45 -23.35
N VAL A 595 15.48 31.88 -22.48
CA VAL A 595 16.07 32.63 -21.36
C VAL A 595 17.00 33.74 -21.88
N ARG A 596 17.81 33.46 -22.90
CA ARG A 596 18.69 34.45 -23.54
C ARG A 596 17.91 35.51 -24.31
N ASP A 597 16.87 35.11 -25.03
CA ASP A 597 15.98 36.01 -25.78
C ASP A 597 15.26 36.99 -24.87
N ALA A 598 14.99 36.59 -23.62
CA ALA A 598 14.45 37.46 -22.59
C ALA A 598 15.48 38.44 -21.97
N GLY A 599 16.72 38.43 -22.45
CA GLY A 599 17.78 39.37 -22.09
C GLY A 599 18.67 38.94 -20.90
N PHE A 600 18.58 37.70 -20.44
CA PHE A 600 19.38 37.20 -19.31
C PHE A 600 20.65 36.50 -19.76
N VAL A 601 21.75 36.76 -19.05
CA VAL A 601 23.04 36.09 -19.30
C VAL A 601 23.09 34.77 -18.53
N ILE A 602 23.38 33.67 -19.22
CA ILE A 602 23.66 32.37 -18.57
C ILE A 602 25.18 32.25 -18.44
N ASN A 603 25.69 32.39 -17.21
CA ASN A 603 27.12 32.37 -16.89
C ASN A 603 27.69 30.96 -17.01
N SER A 604 26.97 29.99 -16.44
CA SER A 604 27.31 28.56 -16.51
C SER A 604 26.05 27.72 -16.57
N CYS A 605 26.18 26.51 -17.13
CA CYS A 605 25.10 25.53 -17.23
C CYS A 605 25.67 24.14 -16.95
N LEU A 606 25.42 23.64 -15.75
CA LEU A 606 25.83 22.31 -15.30
C LEU A 606 24.71 21.29 -15.58
N LEU A 607 25.05 20.19 -16.23
CA LEU A 607 24.14 19.04 -16.35
C LEU A 607 24.35 18.08 -15.18
N VAL A 608 23.27 17.80 -14.47
CA VAL A 608 23.26 16.92 -13.30
C VAL A 608 22.48 15.66 -13.65
N ASP A 609 23.20 14.62 -14.08
CA ASP A 609 22.61 13.32 -14.41
C ASP A 609 22.16 12.56 -13.16
N ARG A 610 22.91 12.68 -12.05
CA ARG A 610 22.62 12.02 -10.76
C ARG A 610 22.64 13.02 -9.61
N PRO A 611 21.49 13.65 -9.27
CA PRO A 611 21.37 14.55 -8.12
C PRO A 611 21.91 13.96 -6.81
N VAL A 612 21.60 12.68 -6.56
CA VAL A 612 22.07 11.94 -5.38
C VAL A 612 23.59 11.96 -5.19
N THR A 613 24.37 11.99 -6.28
CA THR A 613 25.85 11.98 -6.22
C THR A 613 26.40 13.36 -5.84
N ILE A 614 25.73 14.44 -6.25
CA ILE A 614 26.08 15.80 -5.83
C ILE A 614 25.77 15.99 -4.34
N ALA A 615 24.57 15.59 -3.94
CA ALA A 615 24.15 15.64 -2.54
C ALA A 615 25.06 14.78 -1.62
N ALA A 616 25.51 13.62 -2.08
CA ALA A 616 26.48 12.77 -1.38
C ALA A 616 27.76 13.51 -1.01
N LYS A 617 28.38 14.19 -1.99
CA LYS A 617 29.61 14.98 -1.76
C LYS A 617 29.39 16.09 -0.74
N TYR A 618 28.26 16.78 -0.84
CA TYR A 618 27.90 17.85 0.09
C TYR A 618 27.65 17.32 1.51
N LEU A 619 26.91 16.22 1.65
CA LEU A 619 26.60 15.62 2.94
C LEU A 619 27.88 15.19 3.68
N VAL A 620 28.81 14.54 2.97
CA VAL A 620 30.13 14.15 3.50
C VAL A 620 30.92 15.38 3.97
N ALA A 621 30.99 16.43 3.14
CA ALA A 621 31.67 17.67 3.50
C ALA A 621 31.03 18.40 4.69
N SER A 622 29.71 18.30 4.86
CA SER A 622 28.97 18.89 5.97
C SER A 622 29.10 18.12 7.28
N TYR A 623 29.35 16.81 7.21
CA TYR A 623 29.50 15.94 8.38
C TYR A 623 30.91 16.03 8.98
N ASN A 624 31.92 16.31 8.15
CA ASN A 624 33.32 16.45 8.59
C ASN A 624 33.66 17.87 9.09
N LYS A 625 32.72 18.81 9.06
CA LYS A 625 32.83 20.16 9.64
C LYS A 625 32.15 20.19 10.99
#